data_AF-A0A0H5CHX0-F1
#
_entry.id   AF-A0A0H5CHX0-F1
#
_cell.length_a   1.000
_cell.length_b   1.000
_cell.length_c   1.000
_cell.angle_alpha   90.00
_cell.angle_beta   90.00
_cell.angle_gamma   90.00
#
_symmetry.space_group_name_H-M   'P 1'
#
loop_
_entity.id
_entity.type
_entity.pdbx_description
1 polymer ?
#
loop_
_entity_poly.entity_id
_entity_poly.type
_entity_poly.pdbx_seq_one_letter_code
_entity_poly.pdbx_strand_id
1 'polypeptide(L)'
;MRAVVAAVLAVLAASAGGAVMRPSAVVPGDQPGTWLGSWPASWSSRGVLASSTGLIERAVAAWRQAPDPTSRPVGDPRVLYADRSTPGTVNLVSVVLAAGRQVAWVSTPTTTGAPAVQDPLLLRAVTTVTDDAWGIGFVATAPLPGDAAIRGGGAVSIVLAAPDTRSWLVSSALDMGLVDTDAGEEVATRVVQSGVAAWNSTVHSRRGEATHVDPVAAGTRDPATLTVTVTATGTGPQVSDGSPGDWVITGTGWLGVVGEGHQVDTAMSTLPATLRAQLAITGEPLTIDGNGRLSGVPATANPGNRVVLAGPDGVRINLGHLAGDPAMGWVLARAVPAATTGPALLWTGHR
;
A
#
# COMPACT_ATOMS: atom_id res chain seq x y z
N MET A 1 23.06 16.30 50.26
CA MET A 1 22.53 17.30 49.29
C MET A 1 22.75 16.72 47.91
N ARG A 2 21.72 16.10 47.32
CA ARG A 2 20.75 16.67 46.35
C ARG A 2 21.39 17.04 45.00
N ALA A 3 20.89 16.34 43.99
CA ALA A 3 21.16 16.40 42.56
C ALA A 3 20.87 17.77 41.93
N VAL A 4 21.20 17.93 40.65
CA VAL A 4 20.21 18.04 39.56
C VAL A 4 20.92 17.90 38.20
N VAL A 5 20.34 17.02 37.38
CA VAL A 5 20.56 16.81 35.94
C VAL A 5 19.95 17.96 35.16
N ALA A 6 20.62 18.50 34.14
CA ALA A 6 20.02 19.43 33.19
C ALA A 6 20.02 18.82 31.78
N ALA A 7 18.83 18.36 31.37
CA ALA A 7 18.49 17.96 30.02
C ALA A 7 18.34 19.20 29.13
N VAL A 8 18.87 19.14 27.90
CA VAL A 8 18.59 20.12 26.85
C VAL A 8 17.53 19.54 25.93
N LEU A 9 16.32 20.05 26.10
CA LEU A 9 15.17 20.01 25.19
C LEU A 9 15.38 20.98 24.03
N ALA A 10 14.91 20.58 22.83
CA ALA A 10 14.72 21.30 21.56
C ALA A 10 15.50 20.59 20.44
N VAL A 11 14.85 19.95 19.46
CA VAL A 11 13.98 20.57 18.45
C VAL A 11 12.80 19.64 18.11
N LEU A 12 11.59 20.14 18.37
CA LEU A 12 10.32 19.70 17.80
C LEU A 12 10.17 20.28 16.39
N ALA A 13 9.41 19.57 15.56
CA ALA A 13 8.90 19.93 14.22
C ALA A 13 9.79 19.52 13.02
N ALA A 14 9.71 18.24 12.66
CA ALA A 14 9.85 17.80 11.27
C ALA A 14 8.59 17.02 10.87
N SER A 15 7.70 17.74 10.21
CA SER A 15 6.55 17.33 9.38
C SER A 15 6.32 15.83 9.16
N ALA A 16 5.44 15.23 9.96
CA ALA A 16 4.61 14.10 9.56
C ALA A 16 3.38 14.63 8.79
N GLY A 17 3.62 15.18 7.61
CA GLY A 17 2.56 15.49 6.65
C GLY A 17 2.44 14.28 5.73
N GLY A 18 1.31 13.57 5.80
CA GLY A 18 0.96 12.56 4.80
C GLY A 18 1.01 13.18 3.42
N ALA A 19 2.12 12.97 2.71
CA ALA A 19 2.31 13.45 1.36
C ALA A 19 1.53 12.55 0.41
N VAL A 20 0.25 12.87 0.21
CA VAL A 20 -0.51 12.43 -0.94
C VAL A 20 -0.11 13.33 -2.10
N MET A 21 0.78 12.85 -2.98
CA MET A 21 0.96 13.48 -4.29
C MET A 21 1.22 12.45 -5.39
N ARG A 22 0.19 12.33 -6.24
CA ARG A 22 0.07 11.85 -7.63
C ARG A 22 1.17 10.91 -8.17
N PRO A 23 0.85 9.64 -8.51
CA PRO A 23 1.45 9.00 -9.67
C PRO A 23 1.15 9.84 -10.92
N SER A 24 2.17 10.44 -11.53
CA SER A 24 2.04 11.08 -12.84
C SER A 24 1.56 10.03 -13.84
N ALA A 25 0.31 10.17 -14.28
CA ALA A 25 -0.21 9.43 -15.41
C ALA A 25 0.69 9.67 -16.62
N VAL A 26 1.14 8.59 -17.26
CA VAL A 26 1.66 8.66 -18.63
C VAL A 26 0.53 9.20 -19.50
N VAL A 27 0.71 10.40 -20.04
CA VAL A 27 -0.23 11.02 -20.98
C VAL A 27 -0.03 10.41 -22.36
N PRO A 28 -1.11 9.96 -23.01
CA PRO A 28 -1.32 10.36 -24.40
C PRO A 28 -2.70 10.97 -24.60
N GLY A 29 -2.73 12.23 -25.04
CA GLY A 29 -3.85 12.80 -25.80
C GLY A 29 -4.82 13.69 -25.01
N ASP A 30 -4.90 14.94 -25.44
CA ASP A 30 -5.81 16.03 -25.03
C ASP A 30 -7.25 15.63 -24.65
N GLN A 31 -7.73 16.15 -23.51
CA GLN A 31 -8.79 17.17 -23.43
C GLN A 31 -8.98 17.66 -21.97
N PRO A 32 -9.04 18.99 -21.70
CA PRO A 32 -9.37 19.52 -20.38
C PRO A 32 -10.89 19.45 -20.15
N GLY A 33 -11.37 18.30 -19.72
CA GLY A 33 -12.68 18.20 -19.08
C GLY A 33 -12.54 18.53 -17.60
N THR A 34 -12.91 19.74 -17.19
CA THR A 34 -13.13 20.11 -15.79
C THR A 34 -14.29 19.27 -15.23
N TRP A 35 -14.01 18.06 -14.77
CA TRP A 35 -14.98 17.21 -14.08
C TRP A 35 -14.70 17.29 -12.58
N LEU A 36 -15.33 18.26 -11.93
CA LEU A 36 -15.41 18.36 -10.48
C LEU A 36 -16.28 17.21 -9.96
N GLY A 37 -15.64 16.09 -9.60
CA GLY A 37 -16.25 15.11 -8.70
C GLY A 37 -16.48 15.78 -7.35
N SER A 38 -17.73 15.89 -6.92
CA SER A 38 -18.07 16.43 -5.60
C SER A 38 -17.73 15.42 -4.50
N TRP A 39 -16.51 15.52 -4.01
CA TRP A 39 -15.92 14.67 -2.99
C TRP A 39 -16.57 14.77 -1.60
N PRO A 40 -16.51 13.70 -0.79
CA PRO A 40 -17.32 12.51 -1.01
C PRO A 40 -18.79 12.76 -0.62
N ALA A 41 -19.20 13.99 -0.27
CA ALA A 41 -20.55 14.31 0.24
C ALA A 41 -21.69 13.75 -0.65
N SER A 42 -21.41 13.61 -1.94
CA SER A 42 -22.32 13.01 -2.93
C SER A 42 -22.41 11.48 -2.89
N TRP A 43 -21.49 10.78 -2.25
CA TRP A 43 -21.48 9.32 -2.16
C TRP A 43 -22.56 8.87 -1.18
N SER A 44 -23.54 8.15 -1.69
CA SER A 44 -24.56 7.47 -0.88
C SER A 44 -23.93 6.34 -0.07
N SER A 45 -24.44 6.14 1.15
CA SER A 45 -24.10 4.99 1.97
C SER A 45 -24.51 3.69 1.28
N ARG A 46 -23.65 2.66 1.30
CA ARG A 46 -23.89 1.35 0.68
C ARG A 46 -23.71 0.18 1.65
N GLY A 47 -24.31 -0.96 1.31
CA GLY A 47 -24.19 -2.20 2.09
C GLY A 47 -25.29 -2.38 3.13
N VAL A 48 -25.63 -3.64 3.42
CA VAL A 48 -26.80 -4.02 4.25
C VAL A 48 -26.66 -3.53 5.69
N LEU A 49 -25.44 -3.31 6.17
CA LEU A 49 -25.17 -2.88 7.55
C LEU A 49 -25.01 -1.37 7.69
N ALA A 50 -25.13 -0.59 6.60
CA ALA A 50 -24.93 0.86 6.66
C ALA A 50 -25.96 1.60 7.52
N SER A 51 -27.15 1.02 7.71
CA SER A 51 -28.19 1.55 8.59
C SER A 51 -28.11 1.01 10.04
N SER A 52 -27.10 0.19 10.37
CA SER A 52 -26.95 -0.38 11.71
C SER A 52 -26.33 0.63 12.68
N THR A 53 -27.16 1.47 13.31
CA THR A 53 -26.72 2.56 14.18
C THR A 53 -25.69 2.13 15.22
N GLY A 54 -25.94 1.03 15.95
CA GLY A 54 -25.01 0.56 16.99
C GLY A 54 -23.65 0.08 16.44
N LEU A 55 -23.61 -0.48 15.22
CA LEU A 55 -22.35 -0.82 14.56
C LEU A 55 -21.59 0.45 14.16
N ILE A 56 -22.29 1.41 13.55
CA ILE A 56 -21.68 2.65 13.06
C ILE A 56 -21.17 3.50 14.22
N GLU A 57 -21.94 3.67 15.31
CA GLU A 57 -21.50 4.41 16.50
C GLU A 57 -20.22 3.82 17.10
N ARG A 58 -20.14 2.49 17.19
CA ARG A 58 -18.94 1.82 17.69
C ARG A 58 -17.76 1.93 16.71
N ALA A 59 -18.01 1.92 15.41
CA ALA A 59 -16.96 2.14 14.41
C ALA A 59 -16.42 3.57 14.49
N VAL A 60 -17.30 4.56 14.69
CA VAL A 60 -16.93 5.95 14.94
C VAL A 60 -16.13 6.09 16.24
N ALA A 61 -16.54 5.39 17.31
CA ALA A 61 -15.80 5.37 18.55
C ALA A 61 -14.38 4.80 18.36
N ALA A 62 -14.24 3.69 17.63
CA ALA A 62 -12.95 3.09 17.32
C ALA A 62 -12.05 4.07 16.52
N TRP A 63 -12.60 4.80 15.55
CA TRP A 63 -11.84 5.79 14.78
C TRP A 63 -11.43 7.00 15.63
N ARG A 64 -12.32 7.52 16.49
CA ARG A 64 -12.00 8.62 17.42
C ARG A 64 -10.93 8.23 18.45
N GLN A 65 -10.83 6.95 18.77
CA GLN A 65 -9.82 6.39 19.67
C GLN A 65 -8.51 6.01 18.96
N ALA A 66 -8.29 6.44 17.71
CA ALA A 66 -7.03 6.20 17.00
C ALA A 66 -5.82 6.62 17.87
N PRO A 67 -4.79 5.75 18.00
CA PRO A 67 -3.60 6.04 18.79
C PRO A 67 -2.90 7.32 18.33
N ASP A 68 -2.77 7.48 17.02
CA ASP A 68 -2.27 8.69 16.38
C ASP A 68 -3.37 9.77 16.34
N PRO A 69 -3.18 10.93 17.00
CA PRO A 69 -4.14 12.03 16.98
C PRO A 69 -4.41 12.60 15.58
N THR A 70 -3.45 12.54 14.67
CA THR A 70 -3.62 13.07 13.30
C THR A 70 -4.52 12.19 12.44
N SER A 71 -4.65 10.91 12.82
CA SER A 71 -5.54 9.93 12.21
C SER A 71 -6.98 10.01 12.74
N ARG A 72 -7.29 10.86 13.73
CA ARG A 72 -8.65 11.02 14.27
C ARG A 72 -9.52 11.87 13.34
N PRO A 73 -10.84 11.62 13.27
CA PRO A 73 -11.71 12.36 12.38
C PRO A 73 -11.85 13.83 12.80
N VAL A 74 -11.73 14.74 11.84
CA VAL A 74 -12.10 16.15 11.99
C VAL A 74 -13.54 16.35 11.52
N GLY A 75 -14.45 16.62 12.45
CA GLY A 75 -15.88 16.79 12.19
C GLY A 75 -16.69 15.51 12.44
N ASP A 76 -17.95 15.51 11.97
CA ASP A 76 -18.88 14.41 12.19
C ASP A 76 -18.68 13.29 11.16
N PRO A 77 -18.31 12.07 11.59
CA PRO A 77 -18.18 10.95 10.68
C PRO A 77 -19.53 10.49 10.15
N ARG A 78 -19.57 10.11 8.88
CA ARG A 78 -20.70 9.42 8.25
C ARG A 78 -20.25 8.14 7.58
N VAL A 79 -21.17 7.20 7.40
CA VAL A 79 -20.91 5.92 6.75
C VAL A 79 -20.92 6.07 5.22
N LEU A 80 -19.90 5.53 4.55
CA LEU A 80 -19.87 5.35 3.10
C LEU A 80 -20.24 3.91 2.71
N TYR A 81 -19.78 2.95 3.49
CA TYR A 81 -20.03 1.53 3.26
C TYR A 81 -20.09 0.78 4.59
N ALA A 82 -21.02 -0.14 4.74
CA ALA A 82 -20.91 -1.18 5.76
C ALA A 82 -21.56 -2.48 5.31
N ASP A 83 -20.76 -3.53 5.20
CA ASP A 83 -21.26 -4.87 4.89
C ASP A 83 -20.32 -5.97 5.38
N ARG A 84 -20.77 -7.21 5.24
CA ARG A 84 -19.97 -8.41 5.42
C ARG A 84 -19.23 -8.74 4.13
N SER A 85 -17.99 -9.19 4.25
CA SER A 85 -17.29 -9.80 3.13
C SER A 85 -17.98 -11.09 2.69
N THR A 86 -17.86 -11.41 1.40
CA THR A 86 -18.42 -12.63 0.81
C THR A 86 -17.82 -13.87 1.49
N PRO A 87 -18.64 -14.89 1.82
CA PRO A 87 -18.15 -16.10 2.47
C PRO A 87 -16.98 -16.74 1.71
N GLY A 88 -15.88 -17.02 2.41
CA GLY A 88 -14.74 -17.79 1.89
C GLY A 88 -13.44 -16.99 1.68
N THR A 89 -13.49 -15.67 1.53
CA THR A 89 -12.27 -14.86 1.27
C THR A 89 -11.63 -14.39 2.59
N VAL A 90 -12.37 -13.62 3.39
CA VAL A 90 -12.20 -13.43 4.84
C VAL A 90 -13.62 -13.31 5.39
N ASN A 91 -13.87 -13.63 6.65
CA ASN A 91 -15.13 -13.33 7.30
C ASN A 91 -14.96 -12.06 8.15
N LEU A 92 -15.21 -10.88 7.56
CA LEU A 92 -15.11 -9.57 8.19
C LEU A 92 -16.40 -8.81 7.99
N VAL A 93 -16.79 -8.03 9.00
CA VAL A 93 -17.64 -6.86 8.75
C VAL A 93 -16.71 -5.68 8.53
N SER A 94 -16.87 -5.01 7.39
CA SER A 94 -16.12 -3.79 7.06
C SER A 94 -17.04 -2.59 7.13
N VAL A 95 -16.56 -1.51 7.74
CA VAL A 95 -17.21 -0.20 7.80
C VAL A 95 -16.22 0.82 7.26
N VAL A 96 -16.62 1.54 6.21
CA VAL A 96 -15.87 2.68 5.68
C VAL A 96 -16.59 3.96 6.10
N LEU A 97 -15.89 4.82 6.82
CA LEU A 97 -16.39 6.09 7.36
C LEU A 97 -15.70 7.26 6.67
N ALA A 98 -16.37 8.40 6.56
CA ALA A 98 -15.80 9.65 6.07
C ALA A 98 -16.09 10.80 7.03
N ALA A 99 -15.11 11.68 7.25
CA ALA A 99 -15.23 12.93 8.00
C ALA A 99 -14.43 14.02 7.26
N GLY A 100 -15.13 14.97 6.64
CA GLY A 100 -14.51 15.91 5.70
C GLY A 100 -13.82 15.17 4.53
N ARG A 101 -12.51 15.35 4.40
CA ARG A 101 -11.66 14.64 3.42
C ARG A 101 -10.97 13.40 3.97
N GLN A 102 -11.14 13.08 5.25
CA GLN A 102 -10.57 11.87 5.83
C GLN A 102 -11.52 10.71 5.65
N VAL A 103 -10.97 9.53 5.33
CA VAL A 103 -11.72 8.28 5.23
C VAL A 103 -11.01 7.21 6.02
N ALA A 104 -11.78 6.45 6.79
CA ALA A 104 -11.28 5.38 7.62
C ALA A 104 -11.95 4.05 7.26
N TRP A 105 -11.15 2.99 7.29
CA TRP A 105 -11.63 1.62 7.24
C TRP A 105 -11.53 1.01 8.64
N VAL A 106 -12.69 0.64 9.17
CA VAL A 106 -12.84 -0.07 10.43
C VAL A 106 -13.40 -1.46 10.12
N SER A 107 -12.98 -2.48 10.87
CA SER A 107 -13.55 -3.81 10.70
C SER A 107 -13.68 -4.56 12.01
N THR A 108 -14.49 -5.60 12.01
CA THR A 108 -14.47 -6.64 13.04
C THR A 108 -14.39 -8.02 12.38
N PRO A 109 -13.61 -8.96 12.92
CA PRO A 109 -13.71 -10.36 12.54
C PRO A 109 -15.13 -10.87 12.81
N THR A 110 -15.58 -11.81 11.98
CA THR A 110 -16.85 -12.51 12.18
C THR A 110 -16.60 -14.01 12.09
N THR A 111 -17.13 -14.77 13.04
CA THR A 111 -17.06 -16.24 13.01
C THR A 111 -18.29 -16.84 12.34
N THR A 112 -19.49 -16.27 12.57
CA THR A 112 -20.74 -16.42 11.79
C THR A 112 -21.73 -15.31 12.21
N GLY A 113 -22.70 -14.93 11.35
CA GLY A 113 -23.79 -14.02 11.75
C GLY A 113 -23.46 -12.51 11.79
N ALA A 114 -24.32 -11.72 12.44
CA ALA A 114 -24.03 -10.30 12.71
C ALA A 114 -22.96 -10.20 13.79
N PRO A 115 -22.02 -9.24 13.70
CA PRO A 115 -21.02 -9.07 14.74
C PRO A 115 -21.74 -8.81 16.06
N ALA A 116 -21.36 -9.55 17.09
CA ALA A 116 -21.91 -9.34 18.41
C ALA A 116 -21.57 -7.93 18.89
N VAL A 117 -22.39 -7.37 19.77
CA VAL A 117 -22.12 -6.05 20.37
C VAL A 117 -20.76 -6.02 21.08
N GLN A 118 -20.26 -7.19 21.50
CA GLN A 118 -18.99 -7.34 22.22
C GLN A 118 -17.77 -7.57 21.30
N ASP A 119 -17.96 -7.86 20.00
CA ASP A 119 -16.83 -8.15 19.10
C ASP A 119 -16.01 -6.89 18.85
N PRO A 120 -14.69 -6.86 19.06
CA PRO A 120 -13.90 -5.62 18.96
C PRO A 120 -13.88 -5.08 17.52
N LEU A 121 -14.15 -3.77 17.37
CA LEU A 121 -13.94 -3.04 16.12
C LEU A 121 -12.53 -2.45 16.10
N LEU A 122 -11.82 -2.69 15.00
CA LEU A 122 -10.43 -2.33 14.83
C LEU A 122 -10.30 -1.34 13.68
N LEU A 123 -9.65 -0.20 13.94
CA LEU A 123 -9.28 0.76 12.92
C LEU A 123 -8.14 0.18 12.08
N ARG A 124 -8.43 -0.23 10.85
CA ARG A 124 -7.46 -0.84 9.94
C ARG A 124 -6.61 0.18 9.23
N ALA A 125 -7.19 1.26 8.72
CA ALA A 125 -6.47 2.23 7.91
C ALA A 125 -7.21 3.59 7.90
N VAL A 126 -6.46 4.67 7.71
CA VAL A 126 -6.98 6.04 7.56
C VAL A 126 -6.25 6.70 6.41
N THR A 127 -6.96 7.47 5.60
CA THR A 127 -6.37 8.23 4.50
C THR A 127 -7.06 9.57 4.32
N THR A 128 -6.41 10.45 3.55
CA THR A 128 -7.00 11.65 3.00
C THR A 128 -7.13 11.48 1.50
N VAL A 129 -8.23 11.95 0.96
CA VAL A 129 -8.69 11.69 -0.39
C VAL A 129 -8.96 13.02 -1.08
N THR A 130 -8.58 13.08 -2.34
CA THR A 130 -8.62 14.29 -3.15
C THR A 130 -10.00 14.46 -3.78
N ASP A 131 -10.30 15.68 -4.24
CA ASP A 131 -11.62 15.95 -4.78
C ASP A 131 -11.91 15.17 -6.09
N ASP A 132 -10.86 14.77 -6.80
CA ASP A 132 -10.89 14.04 -8.07
C ASP A 132 -10.86 12.52 -7.93
N ALA A 133 -10.85 11.95 -6.72
CA ALA A 133 -10.71 10.52 -6.54
C ALA A 133 -11.92 9.71 -7.03
N TRP A 134 -11.66 8.63 -7.77
CA TRP A 134 -12.69 7.76 -8.38
C TRP A 134 -12.91 6.45 -7.62
N GLY A 135 -12.04 6.18 -6.65
CA GLY A 135 -12.15 5.08 -5.72
C GLY A 135 -11.30 5.34 -4.47
N ILE A 136 -11.51 4.51 -3.46
CA ILE A 136 -10.73 4.51 -2.23
C ILE A 136 -10.24 3.09 -2.00
N GLY A 137 -8.93 2.91 -1.87
CA GLY A 137 -8.32 1.63 -1.56
C GLY A 137 -7.67 1.63 -0.20
N PHE A 138 -7.78 0.53 0.51
CA PHE A 138 -7.03 0.26 1.73
C PHE A 138 -6.40 -1.13 1.64
N VAL A 139 -5.16 -1.24 2.11
CA VAL A 139 -4.46 -2.52 2.27
C VAL A 139 -3.80 -2.51 3.64
N ALA A 140 -4.07 -3.54 4.44
CA ALA A 140 -3.35 -3.83 5.67
C ALA A 140 -2.49 -5.07 5.44
N THR A 141 -1.17 -4.91 5.54
CA THR A 141 -0.18 -5.92 5.10
C THR A 141 -0.20 -7.20 5.94
N ALA A 142 -0.73 -7.11 7.16
CA ALA A 142 -0.88 -8.22 8.07
C ALA A 142 -2.27 -8.21 8.74
N PRO A 143 -2.76 -9.38 9.19
CA PRO A 143 -3.93 -9.46 10.06
C PRO A 143 -3.72 -8.64 11.34
N LEU A 144 -4.79 -8.00 11.83
CA LEU A 144 -4.80 -7.34 13.13
C LEU A 144 -5.04 -8.35 14.26
N PRO A 145 -4.67 -8.04 15.52
CA PRO A 145 -4.99 -8.92 16.64
C PRO A 145 -6.48 -9.21 16.72
N GLY A 146 -6.84 -10.48 16.79
CA GLY A 146 -8.23 -10.96 16.78
C GLY A 146 -8.75 -11.38 15.40
N ASP A 147 -8.06 -11.02 14.32
CA ASP A 147 -8.37 -11.58 13.00
C ASP A 147 -8.07 -13.08 12.96
N ALA A 148 -8.88 -13.82 12.20
CA ALA A 148 -8.57 -15.20 11.86
C ALA A 148 -7.25 -15.25 11.06
N ALA A 149 -6.43 -16.27 11.32
CA ALA A 149 -5.21 -16.49 10.57
C ALA A 149 -5.55 -16.70 9.08
N ILE A 150 -4.90 -15.93 8.21
CA ILE A 150 -4.99 -16.10 6.76
C ILE A 150 -4.10 -17.29 6.38
N ARG A 151 -4.69 -18.35 5.83
CA ARG A 151 -3.92 -19.54 5.41
C ARG A 151 -2.93 -19.14 4.31
N GLY A 152 -1.64 -19.36 4.55
CA GLY A 152 -0.55 -18.93 3.67
C GLY A 152 -0.07 -17.50 3.89
N GLY A 153 -0.58 -16.81 4.92
CA GLY A 153 -0.36 -15.37 5.14
C GLY A 153 -1.10 -14.53 4.10
N GLY A 154 -0.86 -13.22 4.11
CA GLY A 154 -1.52 -12.30 3.18
C GLY A 154 -1.90 -10.98 3.81
N ALA A 155 -2.30 -10.06 2.95
CA ALA A 155 -2.85 -8.78 3.34
C ALA A 155 -4.38 -8.78 3.17
N VAL A 156 -5.06 -7.95 3.93
CA VAL A 156 -6.49 -7.71 3.75
C VAL A 156 -6.66 -6.38 3.06
N SER A 157 -7.46 -6.36 2.01
CA SER A 157 -7.74 -5.15 1.24
C SER A 157 -9.24 -4.90 1.12
N ILE A 158 -9.60 -3.62 1.01
CA ILE A 158 -10.91 -3.20 0.54
C ILE A 158 -10.75 -2.06 -0.47
N VAL A 159 -11.51 -2.15 -1.55
CA VAL A 159 -11.64 -1.09 -2.56
C VAL A 159 -13.09 -0.66 -2.60
N LEU A 160 -13.32 0.65 -2.59
CA LEU A 160 -14.63 1.28 -2.66
C LEU A 160 -14.65 2.28 -3.83
N ALA A 161 -15.37 1.94 -4.89
CA ALA A 161 -15.51 2.78 -6.07
C ALA A 161 -16.48 3.95 -5.81
N ALA A 162 -16.28 5.09 -6.48
CA ALA A 162 -17.28 6.14 -6.55
C ALA A 162 -18.58 5.64 -7.22
N PRO A 163 -19.71 6.37 -7.09
CA PRO A 163 -20.90 6.10 -7.89
C PRO A 163 -20.58 6.08 -9.40
N ASP A 164 -21.21 5.15 -10.10
CA ASP A 164 -21.03 4.90 -11.55
C ASP A 164 -19.58 4.58 -11.97
N THR A 165 -18.74 4.14 -11.03
CA THR A 165 -17.38 3.65 -11.33
C THR A 165 -17.21 2.20 -10.88
N ARG A 166 -16.26 1.53 -11.53
CA ARG A 166 -15.78 0.20 -11.13
C ARG A 166 -14.34 0.32 -10.73
N SER A 167 -13.95 -0.28 -9.62
CA SER A 167 -12.58 -0.19 -9.13
C SER A 167 -12.00 -1.56 -8.82
N TRP A 168 -10.69 -1.69 -8.97
CA TRP A 168 -9.93 -2.90 -8.63
C TRP A 168 -8.55 -2.55 -8.10
N LEU A 169 -8.01 -3.43 -7.26
CA LEU A 169 -6.67 -3.31 -6.73
C LEU A 169 -5.65 -3.87 -7.74
N VAL A 170 -4.62 -3.11 -8.05
CA VAL A 170 -3.45 -3.55 -8.81
C VAL A 170 -2.24 -3.50 -7.89
N SER A 171 -1.43 -4.56 -7.84
CA SER A 171 -0.22 -4.62 -7.00
C SER A 171 0.94 -5.29 -7.70
N SER A 172 2.14 -4.72 -7.55
CA SER A 172 3.38 -5.33 -8.05
C SER A 172 3.82 -6.56 -7.24
N ALA A 173 3.13 -6.88 -6.14
CA ALA A 173 3.36 -8.04 -5.27
C ALA A 173 2.44 -9.24 -5.57
N LEU A 174 1.58 -9.18 -6.59
CA LEU A 174 0.81 -10.33 -7.06
C LEU A 174 1.60 -11.13 -8.12
N ASP A 175 1.77 -12.45 -7.96
CA ASP A 175 2.56 -13.29 -8.90
C ASP A 175 1.81 -13.54 -10.22
N MET A 176 0.51 -13.77 -10.12
CA MET A 176 -0.40 -13.59 -11.23
C MET A 176 -0.93 -12.20 -11.02
N GLY A 177 -0.47 -11.22 -11.81
CA GLY A 177 -1.15 -9.91 -11.85
C GLY A 177 -2.63 -10.23 -11.90
N LEU A 178 -3.40 -9.73 -10.91
CA LEU A 178 -4.83 -10.01 -10.84
C LEU A 178 -5.31 -9.88 -12.26
N VAL A 179 -5.71 -11.02 -12.84
CA VAL A 179 -6.20 -11.07 -14.21
C VAL A 179 -7.09 -9.87 -14.32
N ASP A 180 -6.84 -9.08 -15.35
CA ASP A 180 -7.64 -7.95 -15.80
C ASP A 180 -9.06 -8.48 -16.01
N THR A 181 -9.75 -8.76 -14.90
CA THR A 181 -11.15 -9.05 -14.87
C THR A 181 -11.69 -7.65 -15.01
N ASP A 182 -11.94 -7.25 -16.25
CA ASP A 182 -12.78 -6.11 -16.64
C ASP A 182 -14.08 -5.98 -15.80
N ALA A 183 -14.42 -7.01 -15.01
CA ALA A 183 -15.34 -6.97 -13.88
C ALA A 183 -14.76 -6.29 -12.62
N GLY A 184 -14.24 -5.06 -12.74
CA GLY A 184 -14.07 -4.20 -11.56
C GLY A 184 -15.40 -4.12 -10.78
N GLU A 185 -15.33 -4.03 -9.46
CA GLU A 185 -16.50 -4.06 -8.58
C GLU A 185 -16.76 -2.67 -8.00
N GLU A 186 -17.99 -2.38 -7.59
CA GLU A 186 -18.28 -1.15 -6.83
C GLU A 186 -17.65 -1.20 -5.43
N VAL A 187 -17.59 -2.39 -4.83
CA VAL A 187 -16.89 -2.66 -3.57
C VAL A 187 -16.28 -4.05 -3.63
N ALA A 188 -14.99 -4.18 -3.34
CA ALA A 188 -14.30 -5.46 -3.28
C ALA A 188 -13.50 -5.58 -1.99
N THR A 189 -13.82 -6.56 -1.14
CA THR A 189 -13.01 -6.95 0.02
C THR A 189 -12.29 -8.26 -0.29
N ARG A 190 -10.95 -8.26 -0.24
CA ARG A 190 -10.14 -9.41 -0.68
C ARG A 190 -9.02 -9.73 0.30
N VAL A 191 -8.73 -11.02 0.48
CA VAL A 191 -7.38 -11.47 0.85
C VAL A 191 -6.53 -11.39 -0.38
N VAL A 192 -5.38 -10.74 -0.24
CA VAL A 192 -4.38 -10.67 -1.29
C VAL A 192 -3.11 -11.35 -0.81
N GLN A 193 -2.28 -11.72 -1.77
CA GLN A 193 -1.05 -12.48 -1.53
C GLN A 193 -0.14 -11.79 -0.49
N SER A 194 0.60 -12.59 0.27
CA SER A 194 1.65 -12.08 1.18
C SER A 194 2.65 -11.19 0.43
N GLY A 195 2.93 -10.03 1.02
CA GLY A 195 3.77 -8.99 0.42
C GLY A 195 3.02 -7.85 -0.26
N VAL A 196 1.72 -7.99 -0.51
CA VAL A 196 0.89 -6.89 -1.02
C VAL A 196 0.69 -5.85 0.08
N ALA A 197 0.92 -4.59 -0.26
CA ALA A 197 0.94 -3.45 0.65
C ALA A 197 0.51 -2.17 -0.06
N ALA A 198 0.22 -1.11 0.68
CA ALA A 198 -0.07 0.19 0.07
C ALA A 198 1.08 0.70 -0.83
N TRP A 199 2.34 0.49 -0.43
CA TRP A 199 3.49 1.01 -1.18
C TRP A 199 3.77 0.33 -2.52
N ASN A 200 3.13 -0.81 -2.77
CA ASN A 200 3.26 -1.56 -4.01
C ASN A 200 1.89 -1.80 -4.66
N SER A 201 0.88 -1.02 -4.28
CA SER A 201 -0.49 -1.18 -4.78
C SER A 201 -1.12 0.16 -5.16
N THR A 202 -2.04 0.09 -6.11
CA THR A 202 -2.87 1.22 -6.56
C THR A 202 -4.30 0.74 -6.76
N VAL A 203 -5.26 1.66 -6.71
CA VAL A 203 -6.63 1.41 -7.15
C VAL A 203 -6.79 1.95 -8.55
N HIS A 204 -7.13 1.06 -9.47
CA HIS A 204 -7.54 1.44 -10.81
C HIS A 204 -9.06 1.55 -10.81
N SER A 205 -9.57 2.68 -11.28
CA SER A 205 -11.00 3.00 -11.34
C SER A 205 -11.38 3.33 -12.78
N ARG A 206 -12.44 2.71 -13.30
CA ARG A 206 -12.95 2.95 -14.66
C ARG A 206 -14.34 3.58 -14.61
N ARG A 207 -14.53 4.63 -15.42
CA ARG A 207 -15.82 5.28 -15.70
C ARG A 207 -15.97 5.44 -17.21
N GLY A 208 -16.84 4.64 -17.82
CA GLY A 208 -16.86 4.51 -19.29
C GLY A 208 -15.52 3.98 -19.80
N GLU A 209 -14.87 4.69 -20.71
CA GLU A 209 -13.55 4.33 -21.24
C GLU A 209 -12.38 4.95 -20.45
N ALA A 210 -12.64 5.94 -19.61
CA ALA A 210 -11.59 6.61 -18.86
C ALA A 210 -11.15 5.75 -17.66
N THR A 211 -9.84 5.71 -17.42
CA THR A 211 -9.22 5.06 -16.26
C THR A 211 -8.52 6.10 -15.39
N HIS A 212 -8.76 6.02 -14.09
CA HIS A 212 -8.12 6.84 -13.06
C HIS A 212 -7.37 5.93 -12.09
N VAL A 213 -6.25 6.43 -11.56
CA VAL A 213 -5.41 5.67 -10.63
C VAL A 213 -5.32 6.41 -9.31
N ASP A 214 -5.98 5.85 -8.29
CA ASP A 214 -5.98 6.36 -6.93
C ASP A 214 -4.90 5.65 -6.09
N PRO A 215 -4.24 6.35 -5.16
CA PRO A 215 -3.32 5.70 -4.22
C PRO A 215 -4.07 4.79 -3.25
N VAL A 216 -3.38 3.76 -2.74
CA VAL A 216 -3.90 2.87 -1.69
C VAL A 216 -3.42 3.36 -0.33
N ALA A 217 -4.32 3.36 0.64
CA ALA A 217 -4.02 3.68 2.03
C ALA A 217 -3.39 2.48 2.75
N ALA A 218 -2.33 2.75 3.50
CA ALA A 218 -1.66 1.76 4.34
C ALA A 218 -2.46 1.45 5.60
N GLY A 219 -2.27 0.25 6.13
CA GLY A 219 -2.76 -0.14 7.44
C GLY A 219 -2.17 0.73 8.55
N THR A 220 -2.92 0.98 9.63
CA THR A 220 -2.47 1.75 10.81
C THR A 220 -1.31 1.10 11.55
N ARG A 221 -1.02 -0.17 11.25
CA ARG A 221 0.12 -0.93 11.79
C ARG A 221 1.15 -1.29 10.72
N ASP A 222 0.93 -0.86 9.48
CA ASP A 222 1.93 -1.08 8.43
C ASP A 222 3.15 -0.18 8.71
N PRO A 223 4.34 -0.57 8.24
CA PRO A 223 5.53 0.27 8.31
C PRO A 223 5.29 1.65 7.71
N ALA A 224 5.77 2.70 8.38
CA ALA A 224 5.69 4.06 7.87
C ALA A 224 6.49 4.21 6.57
N THR A 225 5.90 4.93 5.60
CA THR A 225 6.55 5.29 4.34
C THR A 225 6.35 6.78 4.09
N LEU A 226 7.34 7.42 3.46
CA LEU A 226 7.34 8.82 3.09
C LEU A 226 7.26 8.93 1.56
N THR A 227 6.34 9.72 1.02
CA THR A 227 6.34 9.98 -0.43
C THR A 227 7.45 10.97 -0.79
N VAL A 228 8.22 10.65 -1.83
CA VAL A 228 9.31 11.47 -2.36
C VAL A 228 9.22 11.58 -3.89
N THR A 229 9.81 12.64 -4.46
CA THR A 229 9.95 12.75 -5.92
C THR A 229 11.36 12.34 -6.31
N VAL A 230 11.47 11.42 -7.27
CA VAL A 230 12.72 11.03 -7.92
C VAL A 230 12.93 11.90 -9.16
N THR A 231 14.07 12.54 -9.23
CA THR A 231 14.50 13.34 -10.39
C THR A 231 15.76 12.76 -10.99
N ALA A 232 15.87 12.79 -12.31
CA ALA A 232 17.11 12.41 -12.98
C ALA A 232 18.07 13.59 -12.92
N THR A 233 19.29 13.32 -12.48
CA THR A 233 20.42 14.25 -12.57
C THR A 233 21.47 13.68 -13.51
N GLY A 234 22.44 14.51 -13.93
CA GLY A 234 23.57 14.06 -14.75
C GLY A 234 24.42 12.95 -14.10
N THR A 235 24.27 12.72 -12.79
CA THR A 235 25.01 11.72 -12.01
C THR A 235 24.14 10.55 -11.53
N GLY A 236 22.85 10.52 -11.87
CA GLY A 236 21.91 9.47 -11.47
C GLY A 236 20.61 10.00 -10.85
N PRO A 237 19.71 9.10 -10.41
CA PRO A 237 18.49 9.49 -9.72
C PRO A 237 18.77 10.16 -8.36
N GLN A 238 17.98 11.17 -8.00
CA GLN A 238 18.03 11.87 -6.73
C GLN A 238 16.62 12.03 -6.16
N VAL A 239 16.45 11.87 -4.85
CA VAL A 239 15.16 12.09 -4.17
C VAL A 239 15.06 13.50 -3.57
N SER A 240 13.84 14.00 -3.48
CA SER A 240 13.53 15.31 -2.89
C SER A 240 13.81 15.38 -1.38
N ASP A 241 13.71 14.25 -0.69
CA ASP A 241 13.91 14.11 0.77
C ASP A 241 14.35 12.67 1.07
N GLY A 242 14.96 12.45 2.24
CA GLY A 242 15.45 11.14 2.65
C GLY A 242 16.79 11.18 3.39
N SER A 243 17.01 10.21 4.27
CA SER A 243 18.30 9.99 4.93
C SER A 243 19.10 8.91 4.21
N PRO A 244 20.44 8.98 4.22
CA PRO A 244 21.26 7.88 3.76
C PRO A 244 20.87 6.55 4.41
N GLY A 245 20.68 5.51 3.60
CA GLY A 245 20.20 4.19 4.03
C GLY A 245 18.69 3.96 3.87
N ASP A 246 17.89 5.00 3.61
CA ASP A 246 16.46 4.85 3.33
C ASP A 246 16.24 4.23 1.94
N TRP A 247 15.16 3.46 1.76
CA TRP A 247 14.96 2.73 0.50
C TRP A 247 13.96 3.41 -0.39
N VAL A 248 14.26 3.49 -1.68
CA VAL A 248 13.39 4.09 -2.66
C VAL A 248 12.65 2.99 -3.41
N ILE A 249 11.33 2.96 -3.23
CA ILE A 249 10.39 1.99 -3.78
C ILE A 249 9.41 2.73 -4.68
N THR A 250 9.13 2.21 -5.86
CA THR A 250 8.10 2.71 -6.77
C THR A 250 6.89 1.77 -6.73
N GLY A 251 5.77 2.18 -7.33
CA GLY A 251 4.61 1.29 -7.51
C GLY A 251 4.92 0.01 -8.29
N THR A 252 6.05 -0.05 -9.01
CA THR A 252 6.50 -1.23 -9.75
C THR A 252 7.54 -2.08 -9.03
N GLY A 253 8.26 -1.53 -8.04
CA GLY A 253 9.33 -2.25 -7.34
C GLY A 253 10.43 -1.36 -6.76
N TRP A 254 11.51 -1.97 -6.31
CA TRP A 254 12.68 -1.30 -5.72
C TRP A 254 13.50 -0.54 -6.78
N LEU A 255 13.78 0.73 -6.51
CA LEU A 255 14.67 1.57 -7.32
C LEU A 255 16.11 1.54 -6.78
N GLY A 256 16.29 1.73 -5.48
CA GLY A 256 17.61 1.95 -4.90
C GLY A 256 17.61 2.27 -3.41
N VAL A 257 18.77 2.64 -2.89
CA VAL A 257 18.98 3.14 -1.53
C VAL A 257 19.47 4.59 -1.60
N VAL A 258 18.94 5.45 -0.73
CA VAL A 258 19.40 6.83 -0.61
C VAL A 258 20.82 6.84 -0.07
N GLY A 259 21.73 7.51 -0.76
CA GLY A 259 23.10 7.79 -0.36
C GLY A 259 23.25 9.25 0.08
N GLU A 260 24.50 9.72 0.11
CA GLU A 260 24.81 11.11 0.46
C GLU A 260 24.21 12.10 -0.56
N GLY A 261 23.78 13.27 -0.08
CA GLY A 261 23.19 14.31 -0.92
C GLY A 261 21.88 13.91 -1.59
N HIS A 262 21.15 12.93 -1.02
CA HIS A 262 19.91 12.37 -1.57
C HIS A 262 20.06 11.64 -2.91
N GLN A 263 21.28 11.34 -3.35
CA GLN A 263 21.49 10.50 -4.54
C GLN A 263 20.97 9.10 -4.26
N VAL A 264 20.40 8.45 -5.27
CA VAL A 264 19.89 7.08 -5.13
C VAL A 264 20.89 6.13 -5.75
N ASP A 265 21.52 5.30 -4.92
CA ASP A 265 22.34 4.18 -5.37
C ASP A 265 21.41 3.06 -5.85
N THR A 266 21.50 2.76 -7.14
CA THR A 266 20.67 1.74 -7.80
C THR A 266 21.41 0.42 -8.00
N ALA A 267 22.66 0.29 -7.54
CA ALA A 267 23.45 -0.91 -7.72
C ALA A 267 22.90 -2.07 -6.86
N MET A 268 22.86 -3.29 -7.42
CA MET A 268 22.37 -4.46 -6.68
C MET A 268 23.33 -4.91 -5.57
N SER A 269 24.59 -4.47 -5.61
CA SER A 269 25.57 -4.73 -4.56
C SER A 269 25.30 -3.96 -3.26
N THR A 270 24.42 -2.97 -3.28
CA THR A 270 24.08 -2.15 -2.09
C THR A 270 22.79 -2.58 -1.42
N LEU A 271 22.29 -3.78 -1.77
CA LEU A 271 21.16 -4.38 -1.07
C LEU A 271 21.48 -4.57 0.42
N PRO A 272 20.62 -4.09 1.33
CA PRO A 272 20.83 -4.19 2.76
C PRO A 272 20.95 -5.64 3.23
N ALA A 273 21.84 -5.89 4.20
CA ALA A 273 22.03 -7.21 4.80
C ALA A 273 20.81 -7.72 5.59
N THR A 274 19.79 -6.89 5.82
CA THR A 274 18.51 -7.29 6.45
C THR A 274 17.51 -7.86 5.46
N LEU A 275 17.73 -7.66 4.16
CA LEU A 275 16.88 -8.21 3.10
C LEU A 275 17.53 -9.41 2.44
N ARG A 276 16.67 -10.32 1.97
CA ARG A 276 17.10 -11.44 1.14
C ARG A 276 16.31 -11.43 -0.15
N ALA A 277 17.03 -11.52 -1.27
CA ALA A 277 16.39 -11.81 -2.54
C ALA A 277 15.80 -13.23 -2.48
N GLN A 278 14.58 -13.39 -2.96
CA GLN A 278 13.88 -14.68 -2.98
C GLN A 278 13.05 -14.80 -4.27
N LEU A 279 12.85 -16.04 -4.71
CA LEU A 279 11.86 -16.31 -5.74
C LEU A 279 10.46 -16.17 -5.13
N ALA A 280 9.59 -15.36 -5.75
CA ALA A 280 8.34 -14.96 -5.12
C ALA A 280 7.39 -16.13 -4.84
N ILE A 281 7.31 -17.08 -5.78
CA ILE A 281 6.40 -18.22 -5.76
C ILE A 281 6.80 -19.31 -4.76
N THR A 282 8.11 -19.58 -4.59
CA THR A 282 8.60 -20.63 -3.68
C THR A 282 9.11 -20.09 -2.35
N GLY A 283 9.48 -18.80 -2.29
CA GLY A 283 10.17 -18.20 -1.15
C GLY A 283 11.64 -18.63 -1.03
N GLU A 284 12.17 -19.39 -1.98
CA GLU A 284 13.55 -19.86 -1.94
C GLU A 284 14.55 -18.70 -2.07
N PRO A 285 15.60 -18.67 -1.25
CA PRO A 285 16.59 -17.61 -1.26
C PRO A 285 17.42 -17.62 -2.54
N LEU A 286 17.66 -16.42 -3.07
CA LEU A 286 18.50 -16.17 -4.24
C LEU A 286 19.68 -15.28 -3.83
N THR A 287 20.81 -15.47 -4.52
CA THR A 287 21.95 -14.55 -4.40
C THR A 287 22.08 -13.74 -5.68
N ILE A 288 22.30 -12.43 -5.54
CA ILE A 288 22.46 -11.48 -6.66
C ILE A 288 23.87 -10.94 -6.62
N ASP A 289 24.61 -11.03 -7.73
CA ASP A 289 25.91 -10.38 -7.86
C ASP A 289 25.79 -8.90 -8.30
N GLY A 290 26.92 -8.18 -8.33
CA GLY A 290 26.94 -6.76 -8.74
C GLY A 290 26.50 -6.50 -10.18
N ASN A 291 26.48 -7.54 -11.03
CA ASN A 291 26.01 -7.47 -12.42
C ASN A 291 24.55 -7.93 -12.57
N GLY A 292 23.87 -8.25 -11.47
CA GLY A 292 22.50 -8.74 -11.48
C GLY A 292 22.36 -10.22 -11.85
N ARG A 293 23.45 -11.00 -11.89
CA ARG A 293 23.35 -12.45 -12.11
C ARG A 293 22.82 -13.12 -10.85
N LEU A 294 21.99 -14.13 -11.06
CA LEU A 294 21.28 -14.84 -10.00
C LEU A 294 21.84 -16.25 -9.83
N SER A 295 22.07 -16.65 -8.59
CA SER A 295 22.39 -18.03 -8.21
C SER A 295 21.46 -18.56 -7.11
N GLY A 296 21.39 -19.89 -6.98
CA GLY A 296 20.40 -20.55 -6.13
C GLY A 296 19.00 -20.64 -6.73
N VAL A 297 18.85 -20.40 -8.04
CA VAL A 297 17.57 -20.48 -8.73
C VAL A 297 17.16 -21.96 -8.90
N PRO A 298 15.97 -22.39 -8.43
CA PRO A 298 15.55 -23.78 -8.54
C PRO A 298 15.30 -24.19 -9.99
N ALA A 299 15.45 -25.50 -10.28
CA ALA A 299 15.21 -26.06 -11.60
C ALA A 299 13.75 -25.92 -12.09
N THR A 300 12.81 -25.68 -11.17
CA THR A 300 11.39 -25.44 -11.47
C THR A 300 11.11 -23.98 -11.87
N ALA A 301 12.08 -23.09 -11.75
CA ALA A 301 11.91 -21.69 -12.11
C ALA A 301 11.90 -21.50 -13.64
N ASN A 302 11.12 -20.52 -14.08
CA ASN A 302 10.96 -20.17 -15.49
C ASN A 302 11.25 -18.69 -15.71
N PRO A 303 11.60 -18.29 -16.95
CA PRO A 303 11.70 -16.88 -17.30
C PRO A 303 10.38 -16.16 -16.98
N GLY A 304 10.48 -14.94 -16.46
CA GLY A 304 9.34 -14.16 -16.00
C GLY A 304 8.91 -14.43 -14.55
N ASN A 305 9.42 -15.48 -13.88
CA ASN A 305 9.15 -15.65 -12.45
C ASN A 305 9.74 -14.47 -11.66
N ARG A 306 8.95 -13.96 -10.73
CA ARG A 306 9.31 -12.74 -10.00
C ARG A 306 10.37 -13.00 -8.92
N VAL A 307 11.29 -12.05 -8.80
CA VAL A 307 12.25 -11.95 -7.70
C VAL A 307 11.84 -10.81 -6.79
N VAL A 308 11.78 -11.08 -5.49
CA VAL A 308 11.40 -10.09 -4.46
C VAL A 308 12.51 -9.95 -3.43
N LEU A 309 12.63 -8.75 -2.85
CA LEU A 309 13.33 -8.54 -1.60
C LEU A 309 12.36 -8.84 -0.46
N ALA A 310 12.67 -9.86 0.34
CA ALA A 310 11.94 -10.20 1.54
C ALA A 310 12.66 -9.64 2.77
N GLY A 311 11.91 -8.95 3.62
CA GLY A 311 12.39 -8.37 4.87
C GLY A 311 11.67 -8.91 6.11
N PRO A 312 12.03 -8.39 7.30
CA PRO A 312 11.27 -8.67 8.51
C PRO A 312 9.81 -8.23 8.37
N ASP A 313 8.95 -8.77 9.24
CA ASP A 313 7.53 -8.40 9.34
C ASP A 313 6.71 -8.60 8.05
N GLY A 314 7.15 -9.51 7.18
CA GLY A 314 6.42 -9.89 5.97
C GLY A 314 6.52 -8.90 4.82
N VAL A 315 7.42 -7.91 4.90
CA VAL A 315 7.65 -6.98 3.80
C VAL A 315 8.21 -7.72 2.59
N ARG A 316 7.56 -7.56 1.44
CA ARG A 316 8.06 -8.03 0.14
C ARG A 316 8.02 -6.90 -0.87
N ILE A 317 9.16 -6.64 -1.51
CA ILE A 317 9.30 -5.59 -2.52
C ILE A 317 9.72 -6.23 -3.82
N ASN A 318 9.01 -5.94 -4.91
CA ASN A 318 9.37 -6.44 -6.22
C ASN A 318 10.75 -5.92 -6.63
N LEU A 319 11.67 -6.81 -6.97
CA LEU A 319 12.98 -6.43 -7.48
C LEU A 319 13.04 -6.53 -9.00
N GLY A 320 12.27 -7.46 -9.57
CA GLY A 320 12.30 -7.78 -10.99
C GLY A 320 11.83 -9.19 -11.27
N HIS A 321 12.24 -9.73 -12.40
CA HIS A 321 11.93 -11.09 -12.80
C HIS A 321 13.18 -11.80 -13.32
N LEU A 322 13.12 -13.13 -13.31
CA LEU A 322 14.11 -13.98 -13.93
C LEU A 322 14.10 -13.74 -15.44
N ALA A 323 15.26 -13.40 -15.99
CA ALA A 323 15.52 -13.34 -17.41
C ALA A 323 16.72 -14.23 -17.77
N GLY A 324 16.75 -14.69 -19.01
CA GLY A 324 17.76 -15.65 -19.49
C GLY A 324 17.23 -17.08 -19.52
N ASP A 325 18.15 -18.02 -19.72
CA ASP A 325 17.91 -19.45 -19.85
C ASP A 325 18.74 -20.19 -18.79
N PRO A 326 18.21 -21.24 -18.13
CA PRO A 326 18.98 -22.16 -17.29
C PRO A 326 20.38 -22.53 -17.82
N ALA A 327 20.54 -22.68 -19.13
CA ALA A 327 21.82 -23.04 -19.76
C ALA A 327 22.87 -21.91 -19.79
N MET A 328 22.43 -20.64 -19.82
CA MET A 328 23.31 -19.47 -19.88
C MET A 328 23.42 -18.73 -18.53
N GLY A 329 22.68 -19.20 -17.53
CA GLY A 329 22.55 -18.59 -16.22
C GLY A 329 21.46 -17.54 -16.17
N TRP A 330 20.90 -17.36 -14.98
CA TRP A 330 19.82 -16.42 -14.73
C TRP A 330 20.36 -15.02 -14.46
N VAL A 331 19.64 -14.03 -14.99
CA VAL A 331 19.89 -12.61 -14.74
C VAL A 331 18.60 -11.98 -14.24
N LEU A 332 18.72 -11.01 -13.34
CA LEU A 332 17.61 -10.19 -12.90
C LEU A 332 17.29 -9.13 -13.95
N ALA A 333 16.12 -9.24 -14.57
CA ALA A 333 15.52 -8.11 -15.27
C ALA A 333 14.79 -7.22 -14.25
N ARG A 334 15.37 -6.06 -13.97
CA ARG A 334 14.87 -5.13 -12.94
C ARG A 334 13.44 -4.71 -13.21
N ALA A 335 12.64 -4.67 -12.15
CA ALA A 335 11.28 -4.11 -12.21
C ALA A 335 11.30 -2.60 -12.48
N VAL A 336 12.30 -1.92 -11.94
CA VAL A 336 12.48 -0.47 -12.07
C VAL A 336 13.80 -0.18 -12.79
N PRO A 337 13.77 0.51 -13.94
CA PRO A 337 14.98 0.97 -14.61
C PRO A 337 15.79 1.94 -13.73
N ALA A 338 17.11 1.90 -13.82
CA ALA A 338 17.98 2.78 -13.03
C ALA A 338 17.77 4.28 -13.33
N ALA A 339 17.28 4.63 -14.52
CA ALA A 339 17.02 6.01 -14.95
C ALA A 339 15.58 6.49 -14.65
N THR A 340 14.87 5.85 -13.72
CA THR A 340 13.47 6.19 -13.40
C THR A 340 13.36 7.59 -12.81
N THR A 341 12.32 8.31 -13.20
CA THR A 341 11.92 9.61 -12.64
C THR A 341 10.44 9.59 -12.28
N GLY A 342 10.03 10.49 -11.39
CA GLY A 342 8.66 10.60 -10.91
C GLY A 342 8.50 10.19 -9.45
N PRO A 343 7.26 9.94 -9.00
CA PRO A 343 6.96 9.70 -7.60
C PRO A 343 7.48 8.33 -7.15
N ALA A 344 8.02 8.31 -5.95
CA ALA A 344 8.44 7.11 -5.24
C ALA A 344 8.05 7.21 -3.76
N LEU A 345 8.19 6.10 -3.08
CA LEU A 345 8.03 5.96 -1.65
C LEU A 345 9.39 5.66 -1.05
N LEU A 346 9.65 6.30 0.07
CA LEU A 346 10.84 6.16 0.86
C LEU A 346 10.47 5.36 2.10
N TRP A 347 11.06 4.17 2.22
CA TRP A 347 10.89 3.33 3.39
C TRP A 347 12.05 3.54 4.37
N THR A 348 11.73 4.00 5.57
CA THR A 348 12.70 4.36 6.62
C THR A 348 13.00 3.20 7.56
N GLY A 349 12.95 1.95 7.08
CA GLY A 349 12.93 0.69 7.85
C GLY A 349 14.11 0.37 8.78
N HIS A 350 14.88 1.39 9.18
CA HIS A 350 16.03 1.31 10.06
C HIS A 350 15.96 2.28 11.27
N ARG A 351 14.82 2.91 11.53
CA ARG A 351 14.60 3.74 12.74
C ARG A 351 13.74 3.05 13.78
#